data_AF-A0A1H3SKQ0-F1
#
_entry.id   AF-A0A1H3SKQ0-F1
#
_cell.length_a   1.000
_cell.length_b   1.000
_cell.length_c   1.000
_cell.angle_alpha   90.00
_cell.angle_beta   90.00
_cell.angle_gamma   90.00
#
_symmetry.space_group_name_H-M   'P 1'
#
loop_
_entity.id
_entity.type
_entity.pdbx_description
1 polymer ?
#
loop_
_entity_poly.entity_id
_entity_poly.type
_entity_poly.pdbx_seq_one_letter_code
_entity_poly.pdbx_strand_id
1 'polypeptide(L)' 'MCSYASYSRYGGTAYNTKRIEELKAGVQLSRKKLTPEILRNTTMHVLSNGFYTENSYEIGESLKNAERYNKAADEIETFK' A
#
# COMPACT_ATOMS: atom_id res chain seq x y z
N MET A 1 -7.52 -10.76 0.84
CA MET A 1 -6.13 -10.25 0.76
C MET A 1 -6.06 -9.29 -0.43
N CYS A 2 -6.00 -7.98 -0.18
CA CYS A 2 -5.75 -7.01 -1.25
C CYS A 2 -4.24 -6.77 -1.35
N SER A 3 -3.57 -7.48 -2.27
CA SER A 3 -2.22 -7.10 -2.70
C SER A 3 -2.37 -5.91 -3.65
N TYR A 4 -1.97 -4.72 -3.21
CA TYR A 4 -2.02 -3.51 -4.02
C TYR A 4 -0.80 -3.43 -4.93
N ALA A 5 -0.96 -3.82 -6.20
CA ALA A 5 -0.06 -3.41 -7.27
C ALA A 5 -0.42 -1.96 -7.67
N SER A 6 0.31 -0.96 -7.18
CA SER A 6 0.01 0.45 -7.44
C SER A 6 0.51 0.89 -8.83
N TYR A 7 -0.44 1.28 -9.69
CA TYR A 7 -0.22 1.72 -11.07
C TYR A 7 -0.08 3.24 -11.19
N SER A 8 0.87 3.74 -11.99
CA SER A 8 1.00 5.17 -12.33
C SER A 8 0.22 5.56 -13.59
N ARG A 9 -0.88 6.31 -13.44
CA ARG A 9 -1.50 7.08 -14.53
C ARG A 9 -1.96 8.49 -14.13
N TYR A 10 -2.06 8.78 -12.82
CA TYR A 10 -2.48 10.09 -12.31
C TYR A 10 -1.62 10.52 -11.11
N GLY A 11 -1.41 11.83 -10.94
CA GLY A 11 -0.35 12.44 -10.12
C GLY A 11 -0.21 12.00 -8.65
N GLY A 12 -1.23 11.37 -8.03
CA GLY A 12 -1.13 10.83 -6.66
C GLY A 12 -0.37 9.50 -6.53
N THR A 13 -0.12 8.80 -7.63
CA THR A 13 0.36 7.40 -7.62
C THR A 13 1.85 7.24 -7.28
N ALA A 14 2.67 8.27 -7.51
CA ALA A 14 4.11 8.22 -7.21
C ALA A 14 4.41 8.32 -5.69
N TYR A 15 3.70 9.21 -4.98
CA TYR A 15 3.84 9.36 -3.53
C TYR A 15 3.40 8.08 -2.78
N ASN A 16 2.25 7.53 -3.15
CA ASN A 16 1.71 6.32 -2.53
C ASN A 16 2.62 5.11 -2.75
N THR A 17 3.22 4.99 -3.94
CA THR A 17 4.08 3.84 -4.23
C THR A 17 5.40 3.90 -3.46
N LYS A 18 6.02 5.08 -3.36
CA LYS A 18 7.22 5.27 -2.52
C LYS A 18 6.91 4.95 -1.05
N ARG A 19 5.74 5.36 -0.56
CA ARG A 19 5.34 5.11 0.83
C ARG A 19 5.11 3.62 1.12
N ILE A 20 4.55 2.87 0.17
CA ILE A 20 4.35 1.41 0.30
C ILE A 20 5.69 0.67 0.35
N GLU A 21 6.68 1.11 -0.42
CA GLU A 21 8.04 0.56 -0.35
C GLU A 21 8.75 0.94 0.96
N GLU A 22 8.67 2.21 1.38
CA GLU A 22 9.23 2.68 2.66
C GLU A 22 8.69 1.90 3.86
N LEU A 23 7.40 1.57 3.82
CA LEU A 23 6.72 0.79 4.85
C LEU A 23 6.88 -0.72 4.66
N LYS A 24 7.70 -1.17 3.69
CA LYS A 24 7.95 -2.58 3.37
C LYS A 24 6.66 -3.40 3.20
N ALA A 25 5.62 -2.77 2.66
CA ALA A 25 4.31 -3.37 2.39
C ALA A 25 4.16 -3.78 0.92
N GLY A 26 5.16 -3.52 0.08
CA GLY A 26 5.18 -3.94 -1.33
C GLY A 26 6.50 -3.61 -2.03
N VAL A 27 6.60 -4.00 -3.30
CA VAL A 27 7.76 -3.75 -4.18
C VAL A 27 7.28 -3.07 -5.46
N GLN A 28 7.88 -1.95 -5.84
CA GLN A 28 7.59 -1.26 -7.08
C GLN A 28 8.37 -1.86 -8.24
N LEU A 29 7.67 -2.17 -9.33
CA LEU A 29 8.29 -2.60 -10.58
C LEU A 29 8.21 -1.51 -11.65
N SER A 30 9.34 -1.30 -12.35
CA SER A 30 9.40 -0.37 -13.47
C SER A 30 8.84 -1.01 -14.74
N ARG A 31 7.77 -0.44 -15.29
CA ARG A 31 7.17 -0.90 -16.56
C ARG A 31 8.13 -0.88 -17.74
N LYS A 32 9.09 0.06 -17.76
CA LYS A 32 10.08 0.16 -18.84
C LYS A 32 11.09 -0.99 -18.83
N LYS A 33 11.19 -1.73 -17.72
CA LYS A 33 12.14 -2.82 -17.52
C LYS A 33 11.44 -4.13 -17.13
N LEU A 34 10.11 -4.20 -17.27
CA LEU A 34 9.34 -5.36 -16.81
C LEU A 34 9.49 -6.52 -17.80
N THR A 35 10.01 -7.64 -17.32
CA THR A 35 10.03 -8.92 -18.05
C THR A 35 9.22 -9.97 -17.27
N PRO A 36 8.74 -11.04 -17.93
CA PRO A 36 8.06 -12.13 -17.23
C PRO A 36 8.91 -12.76 -16.11
N GLU A 37 10.23 -12.84 -16.32
CA GLU A 37 11.17 -13.35 -15.33
C GLU A 37 11.27 -12.44 -14.10
N ILE A 38 11.42 -11.13 -14.31
CA ILE A 38 11.45 -10.14 -13.22
C ILE A 38 10.14 -10.20 -12.43
N LEU A 39 9.00 -10.25 -13.12
CA LEU A 39 7.70 -10.35 -12.46
C LEU A 39 7.61 -11.62 -11.61
N ARG A 40 7.95 -12.79 -12.18
CA ARG A 40 7.92 -14.07 -11.47
C ARG A 40 8.82 -14.07 -10.24
N ASN A 41 10.05 -13.59 -10.39
CA ASN A 41 11.02 -13.57 -9.29
C ASN A 41 10.59 -12.62 -8.18
N THR A 42 10.07 -11.45 -8.51
CA THR A 42 9.51 -10.51 -7.52
C THR A 42 8.28 -11.07 -6.82
N THR A 43 7.38 -11.74 -7.54
CA THR A 43 6.21 -12.40 -6.94
C THR A 43 6.64 -13.49 -5.97
N MET A 44 7.59 -14.34 -6.35
CA MET A 44 8.13 -15.36 -5.45
C MET A 44 8.79 -14.75 -4.22
N HIS A 45 9.56 -13.67 -4.39
CA HIS A 45 10.19 -12.96 -3.28
C HIS A 45 9.15 -12.43 -2.28
N VAL A 46 8.11 -11.73 -2.75
CA VAL A 46 7.05 -11.19 -1.91
C VAL A 46 6.26 -12.28 -1.19
N LEU A 47 5.92 -13.37 -1.89
CA LEU A 47 5.16 -14.49 -1.30
C LEU A 47 6.00 -15.29 -0.30
N SER A 48 7.31 -15.41 -0.52
CA SER A 48 8.22 -16.14 0.38
C SER A 48 8.58 -15.37 1.65
N ASN A 49 8.31 -14.06 1.68
CA ASN A 49 8.74 -13.18 2.75
C ASN A 49 7.55 -12.66 3.57
N GLY A 50 7.43 -13.18 4.80
CA GLY A 50 6.35 -12.86 5.74
C GLY A 50 6.25 -11.37 6.09
N PHE A 51 7.37 -10.61 6.01
CA PHE A 51 7.39 -9.18 6.34
C PHE A 51 6.38 -8.37 5.51
N TYR A 52 6.18 -8.70 4.24
CA TYR A 52 5.21 -7.98 3.40
C TYR A 52 3.77 -8.21 3.86
N THR A 53 3.46 -9.40 4.36
CA THR A 53 2.12 -9.74 4.85
C THR A 53 1.87 -9.09 6.21
N GLU A 54 2.85 -9.17 7.11
CA GLU A 54 2.79 -8.59 8.45
C GLU A 54 2.65 -7.06 8.39
N ASN A 55 3.54 -6.38 7.66
CA ASN A 55 3.48 -4.91 7.54
C ASN A 55 2.20 -4.44 6.85
N SER A 56 1.72 -5.17 5.84
CA SER A 56 0.44 -4.84 5.18
C SER A 56 -0.75 -5.01 6.14
N TYR A 57 -0.71 -6.01 7.01
CA TYR A 57 -1.71 -6.22 8.04
C TYR A 57 -1.70 -5.10 9.09
N GLU A 58 -0.52 -4.77 9.63
CA GLU A 58 -0.35 -3.70 10.61
C GLU A 58 -0.80 -2.33 10.09
N ILE A 59 -0.45 -1.99 8.84
CA ILE A 59 -0.93 -0.76 8.20
C ILE A 59 -2.46 -0.79 8.06
N GLY A 60 -3.01 -1.93 7.66
CA GLY A 60 -4.46 -2.12 7.55
C GLY A 60 -5.17 -1.91 8.89
N GLU A 61 -4.66 -2.49 9.98
CA GLU A 61 -5.21 -2.33 11.33
C GLU A 61 -5.05 -0.89 11.83
N SER A 62 -3.89 -0.26 11.60
CA SER A 62 -3.67 1.15 11.96
C SER A 62 -4.67 2.08 11.25
N LEU A 63 -4.97 1.82 9.97
CA LEU A 63 -5.93 2.61 9.21
C LEU A 63 -7.38 2.39 9.67
N LYS A 64 -7.75 1.16 10.04
CA LYS A 64 -9.07 0.88 10.61
C LYS A 64 -9.25 1.50 11.98
N ASN A 65 -8.22 1.43 12.81
CA ASN A 65 -8.21 1.95 14.18
C ASN A 65 -7.96 3.45 14.25
N ALA A 66 -7.59 4.08 13.12
CA ALA A 66 -7.56 5.53 13.04
C ALA A 66 -8.99 6.04 13.19
N GLU A 67 -9.33 6.50 14.40
CA GLU A 67 -10.58 7.17 14.78
C GLU A 67 -10.94 8.41 13.94
N ARG A 68 -10.19 8.68 12.86
CA ARG A 68 -10.38 9.78 11.91
C ARG A 68 -11.79 9.82 11.34
N TYR A 69 -12.46 8.69 11.14
CA TYR A 69 -13.85 8.68 10.70
C TYR A 69 -14.81 9.24 11.76
N ASN A 70 -14.62 8.85 13.03
CA ASN A 70 -15.41 9.38 14.14
C ASN A 70 -15.10 10.87 14.35
N LYS A 71 -13.83 11.26 14.35
CA LYS A 71 -13.43 12.68 14.45
C LYS A 71 -13.95 13.53 13.30
N ALA A 72 -13.98 13.02 12.08
CA ALA A 72 -14.57 13.74 10.95
C ALA A 72 -16.09 13.88 11.10
N ALA A 73 -16.78 12.87 11.63
CA ALA A 73 -18.21 12.96 11.93
C ALA A 73 -18.48 13.98 13.05
N ASP A 74 -17.69 13.94 14.14
CA ASP A 74 -17.78 14.88 15.25
C ASP A 74 -17.52 16.32 14.79
N GLU A 75 -16.52 16.55 13.93
CA GLU A 75 -16.23 17.87 13.36
C GLU A 75 -17.40 18.39 12.50
N ILE A 76 -18.01 17.53 11.67
CA ILE A 76 -19.19 17.91 10.86
C ILE A 76 -20.39 18.26 11.74
N GLU A 77 -20.61 17.50 12.81
CA GLU A 77 -21.70 17.75 13.77
C GLU A 77 -21.47 19.05 14.56
N THR A 78 -20.22 19.32 14.94
CA THR A 78 -19.82 20.54 15.66
C THR A 78 -19.83 21.79 14.77
N PHE A 79 -19.75 21.63 13.45
CA PHE A 79 -19.80 22.74 12.48
C PHE A 79 -21.23 23.26 12.19
N LYS A 80 -22.27 22.65 12.78
CA LYS A 80 -23.65 23.16 12.77
C LYS A 80 -23.83 24.31 13.76
#